data_AF-A0A2N2N8Y9-F1
#
_entry.id   AF-A0A2N2N8Y9-F1
#
_cell.length_a   1.000
_cell.length_b   1.000
_cell.length_c   1.000
_cell.angle_alpha   90.00
_cell.angle_beta   90.00
_cell.angle_gamma   90.00
#
_symmetry.space_group_name_H-M   'P 1'
#
loop_
_entity.id
_entity.type
_entity.pdbx_description
1 polymer ?
#
loop_
_entity_poly.entity_id
_entity_poly.type
_entity_poly.pdbx_seq_one_letter_code
_entity_poly.pdbx_strand_id
1 'polypeptide(L)' 'MLVNVKLFATLTRYKSGIKAGNSFEMNLPDTATAKEIIDILQIPDEEIHIVFVNNVIQEPSVKLQAGDVVGIFPPVGGG' A
#
# COMPACT_ATOMS: atom_id res chain seq x y z
N MET A 1 -9.23 -8.26 -9.58
CA MET A 1 -8.41 -7.25 -10.29
C MET A 1 -6.94 -7.27 -9.86
N LEU A 2 -6.04 -6.90 -10.77
CA LEU A 2 -4.60 -6.72 -10.48
C LEU A 2 -4.30 -5.26 -10.14
N VAL A 3 -3.52 -5.02 -9.09
CA VAL A 3 -3.04 -3.68 -8.67
C VAL A 3 -1.55 -3.71 -8.39
N ASN A 4 -0.90 -2.54 -8.48
CA ASN A 4 0.52 -2.36 -8.22
C ASN A 4 0.74 -1.73 -6.85
N VAL A 5 1.41 -2.42 -5.93
CA VAL A 5 1.64 -1.94 -4.56
C VAL A 5 3.10 -1.54 -4.37
N LYS A 6 3.33 -0.40 -3.74
CA LYS A 6 4.65 0.12 -3.35
C LYS A 6 4.69 0.36 -1.85
N LEU A 7 5.62 -0.30 -1.18
CA LEU A 7 5.93 -0.03 0.23
C LEU A 7 7.16 0.87 0.34
N PHE A 8 7.14 1.79 1.29
CA PHE A 8 8.22 2.76 1.51
C PHE A 8 8.86 2.59 2.88
N ALA A 9 10.14 2.97 2.97
CA ALA A 9 10.94 2.97 4.18
C ALA A 9 10.80 1.66 5.00
N THR A 10 10.42 1.78 6.27
CA THR A 10 10.31 0.67 7.22
C THR A 10 9.25 -0.35 6.84
N LEU A 11 8.24 0.03 6.05
CA LEU A 11 7.16 -0.86 5.65
C LEU A 11 7.60 -1.94 4.66
N THR A 12 8.75 -1.78 4.01
CA THR A 12 9.29 -2.81 3.11
C THR A 12 9.52 -4.15 3.80
N ARG A 13 9.68 -4.18 5.14
CA ARG A 13 9.82 -5.42 5.92
C ARG A 13 8.60 -6.34 5.89
N TYR A 14 7.41 -5.78 5.60
CA TYR A 14 6.16 -6.55 5.50
C TYR A 14 6.07 -7.38 4.22
N LYS A 15 7.03 -7.21 3.29
CA LYS A 15 7.12 -8.04 2.09
C LYS A 15 8.57 -8.38 1.79
N SER A 16 8.91 -9.66 1.86
CA SER A 16 10.25 -10.11 1.47
C SER A 16 10.51 -9.90 -0.02
N GLY A 17 11.76 -9.56 -0.35
CA GLY A 17 12.25 -9.48 -1.73
C GLY A 17 11.89 -8.19 -2.48
N ILE A 18 11.29 -7.19 -1.84
CA ILE A 18 11.04 -5.89 -2.46
C ILE A 18 12.02 -4.83 -1.93
N LYS A 19 12.35 -3.86 -2.78
CA LYS A 19 13.06 -2.64 -2.38
C LYS A 19 12.07 -1.49 -2.24
N ALA A 20 12.37 -0.52 -1.39
CA ALA A 20 11.52 0.65 -1.20
C ALA A 20 11.24 1.34 -2.55
N GLY A 21 9.97 1.64 -2.82
CA GLY A 21 9.52 2.29 -4.05
C GLY A 21 9.38 1.38 -5.28
N ASN A 22 9.89 0.15 -5.25
CA ASN A 22 9.61 -0.84 -6.30
C ASN A 22 8.19 -1.39 -6.12
N SER A 23 7.46 -1.49 -7.23
CA SER A 23 6.13 -2.08 -7.22
C SER A 23 6.17 -3.60 -7.26
N PHE A 24 5.18 -4.23 -6.65
CA PHE A 24 4.83 -5.63 -6.83
C PHE A 24 3.32 -5.74 -7.08
N GLU A 25 2.91 -6.78 -7.80
CA GLU A 25 1.51 -6.98 -8.14
C GLU A 25 0.77 -7.75 -7.05
N MET A 26 -0.48 -7.39 -6.82
CA MET A 26 -1.42 -8.15 -5.98
C MET A 26 -2.71 -8.39 -6.76
N ASN A 27 -3.22 -9.62 -6.68
CA ASN A 27 -4.54 -9.96 -7.20
C ASN A 27 -5.56 -9.87 -6.05
N LEU A 28 -6.55 -9.00 -6.21
CA LEU A 28 -7.56 -8.69 -5.20
C LEU A 28 -8.98 -8.87 -5.76
N PRO A 29 -10.01 -9.04 -4.93
CA PRO A 29 -11.40 -8.94 -5.37
C PRO A 29 -11.69 -7.59 -6.05
N ASP A 30 -12.63 -7.55 -6.99
CA ASP A 30 -12.99 -6.30 -7.70
C ASP A 30 -13.68 -5.26 -6.80
N THR A 31 -14.04 -5.65 -5.58
CA THR A 31 -14.59 -4.78 -4.54
C THR A 31 -13.54 -4.32 -3.52
N ALA A 32 -12.27 -4.69 -3.70
CA ALA A 32 -11.23 -4.43 -2.73
C ALA A 32 -10.90 -2.94 -2.58
N THR A 33 -10.43 -2.59 -1.39
CA THR A 33 -9.99 -1.25 -1.02
C THR A 33 -8.50 -1.24 -0.72
N ALA A 34 -7.93 -0.06 -0.52
CA ALA A 34 -6.54 0.04 -0.06
C ALA A 34 -6.33 -0.61 1.33
N LYS A 35 -7.38 -0.64 2.17
CA LYS A 35 -7.37 -1.35 3.46
C LYS A 35 -7.18 -2.86 3.28
N GLU A 36 -7.75 -3.45 2.24
CA GLU A 36 -7.55 -4.89 1.97
C GLU A 36 -6.07 -5.23 1.74
N ILE A 37 -5.32 -4.35 1.06
CA ILE A 37 -3.87 -4.50 0.88
C ILE A 37 -3.14 -4.47 2.24
N ILE A 38 -3.50 -3.50 3.08
CA ILE A 38 -2.95 -3.32 4.43
C ILE A 38 -3.18 -4.58 5.28
N ASP A 39 -4.40 -5.10 5.27
CA ASP A 39 -4.81 -6.27 6.04
C ASP A 39 -4.09 -7.55 5.56
N ILE A 40 -3.99 -7.76 4.24
CA ILE A 40 -3.28 -8.91 3.66
C ILE A 40 -1.78 -8.87 3.99
N LEU A 41 -1.17 -7.69 3.96
CA LEU A 41 0.24 -7.50 4.30
C LEU A 41 0.49 -7.48 5.82
N GLN A 42 -0.58 -7.50 6.61
CA GLN A 42 -0.57 -7.49 8.07
C GLN A 42 0.23 -6.31 8.63
N ILE A 43 0.09 -5.14 7.99
CA ILE A 43 0.74 -3.91 8.44
C ILE A 43 -0.11 -3.33 9.59
N PRO A 44 0.44 -3.11 10.79
CA PRO A 44 -0.29 -2.46 11.87
C PRO A 44 -0.71 -1.04 11.50
N ASP A 45 -1.94 -0.65 11.88
CA ASP A 45 -2.48 0.66 11.56
C ASP A 45 -1.61 1.80 12.14
N GLU A 46 -0.98 1.62 13.31
CA GLU A 46 -0.08 2.62 13.90
C GLU A 46 1.20 2.87 13.08
N GLU A 47 1.56 1.94 12.19
CA GLU A 47 2.72 2.08 11.32
C GLU A 47 2.38 2.69 9.97
N ILE A 48 1.12 3.04 9.72
CA ILE A 48 0.66 3.66 8.48
C ILE A 48 0.36 5.12 8.75
N HIS A 49 0.92 5.99 7.94
CA HIS A 49 0.66 7.43 8.03
C HIS A 49 -0.16 7.94 6.85
N ILE A 50 0.16 7.47 5.65
CA ILE A 50 -0.52 7.95 4.45
C ILE A 50 -0.55 6.89 3.36
N VAL A 51 -1.67 6.84 2.64
CA VAL A 51 -1.90 6.00 1.47
C VAL A 51 -2.08 6.90 0.26
N PHE A 52 -1.38 6.55 -0.82
CA PHE A 52 -1.56 7.14 -2.14
C PHE A 52 -2.20 6.13 -3.09
N VAL A 53 -3.17 6.57 -3.87
CA VAL A 53 -3.65 5.85 -5.06
C VAL A 53 -3.44 6.76 -6.26
N ASN A 54 -2.64 6.30 -7.23
CA ASN A 54 -2.29 7.07 -8.43
C ASN A 54 -1.76 8.49 -8.12
N ASN A 55 -0.85 8.57 -7.14
CA ASN A 55 -0.22 9.81 -6.66
C ASN A 55 -1.17 10.81 -5.98
N VAL A 56 -2.39 10.38 -5.62
CA VAL A 56 -3.33 11.18 -4.84
C VAL A 56 -3.51 10.56 -3.46
N ILE A 57 -3.48 11.38 -2.41
CA ILE A 57 -3.75 10.93 -1.03
C ILE A 57 -5.19 10.42 -0.95
N GLN A 58 -5.37 9.24 -0.39
CA GLN A 58 -6.68 8.62 -0.22
C GLN A 58 -6.83 8.00 1.16
N GLU A 59 -8.07 7.90 1.61
CA GLU A 59 -8.42 7.08 2.77
C GLU A 59 -8.23 5.59 2.45
N PRO A 60 -7.84 4.74 3.43
CA PRO A 60 -7.72 3.30 3.23
C PRO A 60 -9.01 2.63 2.72
N SER A 61 -10.17 3.22 3.01
CA SER A 61 -11.48 2.71 2.56
C SER A 61 -11.79 2.97 1.08
N VAL A 62 -10.93 3.69 0.35
CA VAL A 62 -11.11 3.95 -1.09
C VAL A 62 -11.17 2.64 -1.86
N LYS A 63 -12.16 2.52 -2.77
CA LYS A 63 -12.23 1.39 -3.71
C LYS A 63 -11.13 1.53 -4.75
N LEU A 64 -10.45 0.42 -5.03
CA LEU A 64 -9.41 0.36 -6.03
C LEU A 64 -9.98 -0.07 -7.39
N GLN A 65 -9.25 0.21 -8.44
CA GLN A 65 -9.50 -0.24 -9.80
C GLN A 65 -8.33 -1.06 -10.33
N ALA A 66 -8.60 -1.89 -11.35
CA ALA A 66 -7.56 -2.66 -12.02
C ALA A 66 -6.49 -1.72 -12.60
N GLY A 67 -5.23 -2.01 -12.31
CA GLY A 67 -4.07 -1.23 -12.75
C GLY A 67 -3.65 -0.09 -11.81
N ASP A 68 -4.42 0.19 -10.75
CA ASP A 68 -4.07 1.24 -9.80
C ASP A 68 -2.70 1.02 -9.16
N VAL A 69 -1.99 2.13 -8.92
CA VAL A 69 -0.74 2.14 -8.18
C VAL A 69 -1.01 2.65 -6.77
N VAL A 70 -0.81 1.77 -5.78
CA VAL A 70 -1.03 2.05 -4.36
C VAL A 70 0.31 2.20 -3.64
N GLY A 71 0.57 3.37 -3.06
CA GLY A 71 1.75 3.64 -2.25
C GLY A 71 1.39 3.72 -0.77
N ILE A 72 2.09 2.98 0.09
CA ILE A 72 1.86 2.99 1.54
C ILE A 72 3.13 3.48 2.24
N PHE A 73 2.96 4.50 3.08
CA PHE A 73 4.07 5.17 3.74
C PHE A 73 3.92 5.10 5.27
N PRO A 74 5.03 4.84 6.00
CA PRO A 74 5.03 4.94 7.44
C PRO A 74 5.05 6.41 7.90
N PRO A 75 4.84 6.67 9.21
CA PRO A 75 5.09 7.97 9.80
C PRO A 75 6.46 8.51 9.43
N VAL A 76 6.53 9.81 9.12
CA VAL A 76 7.79 10.46 8.79
C VAL A 76 8.62 10.59 10.06
N GLY A 77 9.62 9.72 10.22
CA GLY A 77 10.66 9.86 11.23
C GLY A 77 11.68 10.91 10.79
N GLY A 78 11.39 12.18 11.03
CA GLY A 78 12.38 13.26 10.91
C GLY A 78 13.35 13.19 12.09
N GLY A 79 14.65 13.30 11.80
CA GLY A 79 15.70 13.47 12.81
C GLY A 79 15.62 14.82 13.52
#